data_AF-A0A3P2A5C6-F1
#
_entry.id   AF-A0A3P2A5C6-F1
#
_cell.length_a   1.000
_cell.length_b   1.000
_cell.length_c   1.000
_cell.angle_alpha   90.00
_cell.angle_beta   90.00
_cell.angle_gamma   90.00
#
_symmetry.space_group_name_H-M   'P 1'
#
loop_
_entity.id
_entity.type
_entity.pdbx_description
1 polymer ?
#
loop_
_entity_poly.entity_id
_entity_poly.type
_entity_poly.pdbx_seq_one_letter_code
_entity_poly.pdbx_strand_id
1 'polypeptide(L)' 'MSKNEDDFWVVIGGAFWYAVYIFLGMVMPIYAVFKDYQAGKIIWASIDFIIFPIGSIRGLMYLFGF' A
#
# COMPACT_ATOMS: atom_id res chain seq x y z
N MET A 1 11.71 -3.69 33.20
CA MET A 1 10.53 -3.48 32.35
C MET A 1 9.46 -4.46 32.80
N SER A 2 8.23 -4.01 33.02
CA SER A 2 7.14 -4.91 33.45
C SER A 2 6.55 -5.61 32.24
N LYS A 3 6.11 -6.87 32.36
CA LYS A 3 5.52 -7.66 31.27
C LYS A 3 4.40 -6.93 30.50
N ASN A 4 3.63 -6.09 31.20
CA ASN A 4 2.55 -5.28 30.60
C ASN A 4 3.06 -4.20 29.64
N GLU A 5 4.28 -3.71 29.85
CA GLU A 5 4.92 -2.70 29.00
C GLU A 5 5.42 -3.33 27.70
N ASP A 6 6.00 -4.53 27.77
CA ASP A 6 6.44 -5.29 26.60
C ASP A 6 5.24 -5.70 25.71
N ASP A 7 4.14 -6.16 26.32
CA ASP A 7 2.91 -6.53 25.62
C ASP A 7 2.29 -5.33 24.87
N PHE A 8 2.35 -4.13 25.47
CA PHE A 8 1.87 -2.89 24.84
C PHE A 8 2.64 -2.56 23.55
N TRP A 9 3.97 -2.63 23.58
CA TRP A 9 4.81 -2.35 22.41
C TRP A 9 4.62 -3.39 21.30
N VAL A 10 4.36 -4.65 21.63
CA VAL A 10 4.04 -5.71 20.66
C VAL A 10 2.72 -5.42 19.94
N VAL A 11 1.68 -5.01 20.66
CA VAL A 11 0.37 -4.67 20.07
C VAL A 11 0.49 -3.46 19.15
N ILE A 12 1.16 -2.39 19.61
CA ILE A 12 1.36 -1.17 18.81
C ILE A 12 2.20 -1.47 17.57
N GLY A 13 3.30 -2.20 17.72
CA GLY A 13 4.13 -2.63 16.60
C GLY A 13 3.35 -3.47 15.60
N GLY A 14 2.55 -4.43 16.07
CA GLY A 14 1.68 -5.25 15.25
C GLY A 14 0.64 -4.44 14.48
N ALA A 15 -0.04 -3.51 15.15
CA ALA A 15 -1.02 -2.63 14.52
C ALA A 15 -0.39 -1.73 13.45
N PHE A 16 0.80 -1.18 13.72
CA PHE A 16 1.56 -0.39 12.76
C PHE A 16 1.93 -1.21 11.52
N TRP A 17 2.52 -2.40 11.70
CA TRP A 17 2.86 -3.28 10.59
C TRP A 17 1.65 -3.70 9.76
N TYR A 18 0.52 -3.96 10.42
CA TYR A 18 -0.72 -4.28 9.74
C TYR A 18 -1.27 -3.11 8.92
N ALA A 19 -1.19 -1.88 9.45
CA ALA A 19 -1.56 -0.67 8.71
C ALA A 19 -0.67 -0.47 7.48
N VAL A 20 0.65 -0.66 7.61
CA VAL A 20 1.59 -0.61 6.47
C VAL A 20 1.25 -1.68 5.43
N TYR A 21 0.92 -2.90 5.87
CA TYR A 21 0.53 -3.98 4.98
C TYR A 21 -0.74 -3.66 4.18
N ILE A 22 -1.77 -3.11 4.82
CA ILE A 22 -3.00 -2.68 4.11
C ILE A 22 -2.70 -1.52 3.16
N PHE A 23 -1.93 -0.54 3.61
CA PHE A 23 -1.60 0.63 2.79
C PHE A 23 -0.87 0.23 1.52
N LEU A 24 0.22 -0.54 1.65
CA LEU A 24 1.01 -0.99 0.51
C LEU A 24 0.28 -2.06 -0.30
N GLY A 25 -0.38 -3.01 0.35
CA GLY A 25 -0.98 -4.18 -0.27
C GLY A 25 -2.38 -3.96 -0.84
N MET A 26 -3.04 -2.82 -0.59
CA MET A 26 -4.38 -2.56 -1.10
C MET A 26 -4.57 -1.13 -1.55
N VAL A 27 -4.23 -0.15 -0.70
CA VAL A 27 -4.49 1.26 -0.99
C VAL A 27 -3.65 1.74 -2.18
N MET A 28 -2.34 1.44 -2.19
CA MET A 28 -1.47 1.91 -3.25
C MET A 28 -1.77 1.32 -4.65
N PRO A 29 -1.98 0.00 -4.80
CA PRO A 29 -2.41 -0.59 -6.07
C PRO A 29 -3.71 0.02 -6.60
N ILE A 30 -4.73 0.20 -5.76
CA ILE A 30 -6.00 0.81 -6.17
C ILE A 30 -5.78 2.25 -6.65
N TYR A 31 -4.96 3.02 -5.95
CA TYR A 31 -4.61 4.38 -6.36
C TYR A 31 -3.88 4.40 -7.71
N ALA A 32 -2.99 3.44 -7.96
CA ALA A 32 -2.29 3.30 -9.24
C ALA A 32 -3.25 3.01 -10.40
N VAL A 33 -4.17 2.04 -10.21
CA VAL A 33 -5.24 1.71 -11.17
C VAL A 33 -6.06 2.95 -11.52
N PHE A 34 -6.45 3.73 -10.51
CA PHE A 34 -7.25 4.94 -10.72
C PHE A 34 -6.49 5.99 -11.53
N LYS A 35 -5.21 6.23 -11.20
CA LYS A 35 -4.36 7.18 -11.93
C LYS A 35 -4.11 6.77 -13.37
N ASP A 36 -3.87 5.48 -13.62
CA ASP A 36 -3.71 4.97 -14.98
C ASP A 36 -5.00 5.04 -15.79
N TYR A 37 -6.14 4.75 -15.16
CA TYR A 37 -7.44 4.87 -15.80
C TYR A 37 -7.71 6.33 -16.22
N GLN A 38 -7.43 7.29 -15.34
CA GLN A 38 -7.51 8.72 -15.65
C GLN A 38 -6.56 9.14 -16.78
N ALA A 39 -5.39 8.50 -16.88
CA ALA A 39 -4.42 8.74 -17.94
C ALA A 39 -4.71 7.98 -19.25
N GLY A 40 -5.81 7.21 -19.33
CA GLY A 40 -6.15 6.36 -20.48
C GLY A 40 -5.24 5.15 -20.68
N LYS A 41 -4.41 4.80 -19.69
CA LYS A 41 -3.44 3.72 -19.74
C LYS A 41 -4.06 2.40 -19.27
N ILE A 42 -5.04 1.89 -20.01
CA ILE A 42 -5.86 0.74 -19.59
C ILE A 42 -5.04 -0.55 -19.37
N ILE A 43 -3.99 -0.77 -20.18
CA ILE A 43 -3.08 -1.92 -20.01
C ILE A 43 -2.36 -1.82 -18.66
N TRP A 44 -1.85 -0.64 -18.34
CA TRP A 44 -1.14 -0.39 -17.08
C TRP A 44 -2.08 -0.47 -15.86
N ALA A 45 -3.30 0.06 -15.96
CA ALA A 45 -4.32 -0.11 -14.93
C ALA A 45 -4.64 -1.59 -14.66
N SER A 46 -4.70 -2.41 -15.72
CA SER A 46 -4.92 -3.86 -15.58
C SER A 46 -3.73 -4.55 -14.90
N ILE A 47 -2.50 -4.15 -15.24
CA ILE A 47 -1.27 -4.68 -14.63
C ILE A 47 -1.22 -4.33 -13.14
N ASP A 48 -1.53 -3.09 -12.77
CA ASP A 48 -1.51 -2.65 -11.36
C ASP A 48 -2.53 -3.39 -10.50
N PHE A 49 -3.66 -3.78 -11.08
CA PHE A 49 -4.69 -4.55 -10.41
C PHE A 49 -4.30 -6.03 -10.22
N ILE A 50 -3.71 -6.65 -11.26
CA ILE A 50 -3.35 -8.07 -11.24
C ILE A 50 -2.06 -8.31 -10.46
N ILE A 51 -1.07 -7.45 -10.65
CA ILE A 51 0.26 -7.57 -10.07
C ILE A 51 0.39 -6.53 -8.97
N PHE A 52 -0.16 -6.88 -7.82
CA PHE A 52 -0.19 -6.03 -6.62
C PHE A 52 1.14 -5.32 -6.31
N PRO A 53 2.32 -5.97 -6.33
CA PRO A 53 3.59 -5.28 -6.08
C PRO A 53 3.89 -4.14 -7.06
N ILE A 54 3.55 -4.31 -8.35
CA ILE A 54 3.74 -3.28 -9.38
C ILE A 54 2.79 -2.12 -9.11
N GLY A 55 1.52 -2.42 -8.85
CA GLY A 55 0.52 -1.42 -8.48
C GLY A 55 0.92 -0.64 -7.23
N SER A 56 1.47 -1.29 -6.20
CA SER A 56 1.97 -0.61 -5.01
C SER A 56 3.09 0.38 -5.32
N ILE A 57 4.10 -0.06 -6.09
CA ILE A 57 5.24 0.79 -6.45
C ILE A 57 4.78 2.00 -7.27
N ARG A 58 3.96 1.77 -8.29
CA ARG A 58 3.47 2.83 -9.17
C ARG A 58 2.48 3.75 -8.47
N GLY A 59 1.66 3.21 -7.58
CA GLY A 59 0.82 3.99 -6.69
C GLY A 59 1.65 4.94 -5.83
N LEU A 60 2.75 4.44 -5.24
CA LEU A 60 3.69 5.29 -4.48
C LEU A 60 4.34 6.34 -5.37
N MET A 61 4.77 5.98 -6.59
CA MET A 61 5.30 6.95 -7.56
C MET A 61 4.32 8.10 -7.81
N TYR A 62 3.05 7.78 -8.09
CA TYR A 62 2.00 8.78 -8.28
C TYR A 62 1.67 9.59 -7.02
N LEU A 63 1.88 9.03 -5.83
CA LEU A 63 1.66 9.74 -4.57
C LEU A 63 2.74 10.80 -4.36
N PHE A 64 3.97 10.51 -4.78
CA PHE A 64 5.12 11.41 -4.68
C PHE A 64 5.35 12.27 -5.94
N GLY A 65 4.48 12.18 -6.94
CA GLY A 65 4.51 13.04 -8.13
C GLY A 65 5.51 12.63 -9.22
N PHE A 66 5.88 11.34 -9.27
CA PHE A 66 6.69 10.75 -10.35
C PHE A 66 5.83 10.20 -11.49
#